data_AF-A0A432HZ59-F1
#
_entry.id   AF-A0A432HZ59-F1
#
_cell.length_a   1.000
_cell.length_b   1.000
_cell.length_c   1.000
_cell.angle_alpha   90.00
_cell.angle_beta   90.00
_cell.angle_gamma   90.00
#
_symmetry.space_group_name_H-M   'P 1'
#
loop_
_entity.id
_entity.type
_entity.pdbx_description
1 polymer ?
#
loop_
_entity_poly.entity_id
_entity_poly.type
_entity_poly.pdbx_seq_one_letter_code
_entity_poly.pdbx_strand_id
1 'polypeptide(L)'
;MNRNQFLRLLNYVRHYWYLLPFVLVSMIAATLLDLVAPWITGVVLIDRVIIDRDASLLPWVALGLLGAVILRQVFEFAHRYFLALLTQRTIHRLRCDLYQHIEDLPISFFAGTPVGDMVSRQVSDADAIEEGLKAFVTEAGV
;
A
#
# COMPACT_ATOMS: atom_id res chain seq x y z
N MET A 1 6.00 21.08 4.80
CA MET A 1 5.10 20.88 3.64
C MET A 1 3.84 21.71 3.84
N ASN A 2 3.62 22.76 3.03
CA ASN A 2 2.46 23.65 3.21
C ASN A 2 1.14 22.91 2.89
N ARG A 3 0.06 23.18 3.65
CA ARG A 3 -1.27 22.53 3.53
C ARG A 3 -1.80 22.50 2.08
N ASN A 4 -1.51 23.53 1.30
CA ASN A 4 -1.94 23.64 -0.10
C ASN A 4 -1.15 22.73 -1.07
N GLN A 5 0.08 22.35 -0.73
CA GLN A 5 0.83 21.36 -1.52
C GLN A 5 0.35 19.94 -1.25
N PHE A 6 -0.01 19.63 0.00
CA PHE A 6 -0.70 18.38 0.35
C PHE A 6 -2.02 18.22 -0.39
N LEU A 7 -2.85 19.28 -0.43
CA LEU A 7 -4.13 19.28 -1.16
C LEU A 7 -3.97 19.11 -2.68
N ARG A 8 -2.88 19.62 -3.26
CA ARG A 8 -2.54 19.40 -4.68
C ARG A 8 -2.17 17.94 -4.95
N LEU A 9 -1.33 17.33 -4.13
CA LEU A 9 -1.01 15.90 -4.21
C LEU A 9 -2.26 15.02 -4.03
N LEU A 10 -3.14 15.40 -3.09
CA LEU A 10 -4.39 14.70 -2.83
C LEU A 10 -5.34 14.76 -4.05
N ASN A 11 -5.28 15.82 -4.84
CA ASN A 11 -6.06 15.93 -6.08
C ASN A 11 -5.53 15.02 -7.21
N TYR A 12 -4.23 14.69 -7.24
CA TYR A 12 -3.70 13.66 -8.15
C TYR A 12 -4.18 12.27 -7.77
N VAL A 13 -4.16 11.95 -6.47
CA VAL A 13 -4.71 10.69 -5.93
C VAL A 13 -6.21 10.61 -6.19
N ARG A 14 -6.93 11.74 -6.14
CA ARG A 14 -8.39 11.83 -6.40
C ARG A 14 -8.79 11.29 -7.77
N HIS A 15 -7.91 11.29 -8.77
CA HIS A 15 -8.25 10.72 -10.07
C HIS A 15 -8.39 9.18 -10.03
N TYR A 16 -7.66 8.51 -9.14
CA TYR A 16 -7.68 7.05 -8.95
C TYR A 16 -8.56 6.62 -7.76
N TRP A 17 -9.52 7.44 -7.37
CA TRP A 17 -10.44 7.19 -6.25
C TRP A 17 -11.22 5.88 -6.36
N TYR A 18 -11.40 5.33 -7.57
CA TYR A 18 -12.02 4.03 -7.80
C TYR A 18 -11.21 2.83 -7.25
N LEU A 19 -9.89 2.98 -7.07
CA LEU A 19 -9.03 1.93 -6.49
C LEU A 19 -9.00 1.97 -4.96
N LEU A 20 -9.26 3.14 -4.34
CA LEU A 20 -9.32 3.27 -2.88
C LEU A 20 -10.33 2.33 -2.20
N PRO A 21 -11.58 2.16 -2.69
CA PRO A 21 -12.50 1.22 -2.06
C PRO A 21 -12.00 -0.23 -2.17
N PHE A 22 -11.31 -0.61 -3.25
CA PHE A 22 -10.72 -1.95 -3.38
C PHE A 22 -9.61 -2.18 -2.35
N VAL A 23 -8.71 -1.21 -2.18
CA VAL A 23 -7.64 -1.25 -1.17
C VAL A 23 -8.21 -1.32 0.24
N LEU A 24 -9.25 -0.53 0.54
CA LEU A 24 -9.90 -0.50 1.85
C LEU A 24 -10.64 -1.80 2.15
N VAL A 25 -11.40 -2.33 1.18
CA VAL A 25 -12.13 -3.59 1.36
C VAL A 25 -11.16 -4.74 1.59
N SER A 26 -10.07 -4.84 0.83
CA SER A 26 -9.06 -5.89 1.05
C SER A 26 -8.32 -5.72 2.38
N MET A 27 -8.07 -4.47 2.82
CA MET A 27 -7.44 -4.17 4.11
C MET A 27 -8.34 -4.58 5.29
N ILE A 28 -9.63 -4.23 5.22
CA ILE A 28 -10.62 -4.60 6.24
C ILE A 28 -10.80 -6.12 6.27
N ALA A 29 -10.85 -6.78 5.10
CA ALA A 29 -10.94 -8.23 5.01
C ALA A 29 -9.71 -8.92 5.61
N ALA A 30 -8.50 -8.44 5.31
CA ALA A 30 -7.26 -8.98 5.87
C ALA A 30 -7.18 -8.81 7.40
N THR A 31 -7.48 -7.61 7.91
CA THR A 31 -7.47 -7.32 9.36
C THR A 31 -8.55 -8.10 10.12
N LEU A 32 -9.72 -8.34 9.53
CA LEU A 32 -10.72 -9.23 10.11
C LEU A 32 -10.21 -10.67 10.20
N LEU A 33 -9.51 -11.15 9.16
CA LEU A 33 -8.91 -12.49 9.16
C LEU A 33 -7.75 -12.62 10.15
N ASP A 34 -7.00 -11.55 10.39
CA ASP A 34 -5.99 -11.50 11.46
C ASP A 34 -6.59 -11.69 12.85
N LEU A 35 -7.83 -11.26 13.06
CA LEU A 35 -8.55 -11.48 14.31
C LEU A 35 -9.15 -12.89 14.39
N VAL A 36 -9.45 -13.51 13.25
CA VAL A 36 -9.98 -14.89 13.18
C VAL A 36 -8.91 -15.92 13.55
N ALA A 37 -7.64 -15.70 13.19
CA ALA A 37 -6.54 -16.62 13.53
C ALA A 37 -6.35 -16.87 15.05
N PRO A 38 -6.24 -15.85 15.93
CA PRO A 38 -6.16 -16.06 17.37
C PRO A 38 -7.48 -16.55 17.97
N TRP A 39 -8.63 -16.27 17.35
CA TRP A 39 -9.92 -16.81 17.81
C TRP A 39 -10.02 -18.32 17.58
N ILE A 40 -9.61 -18.81 16.40
CA ILE A 40 -9.53 -20.25 16.11
C ILE A 40 -8.50 -20.93 17.02
N THR A 41 -7.32 -20.33 17.18
CA THR A 41 -6.25 -20.91 18.00
C THR A 41 -6.62 -20.91 19.48
N GLY A 42 -7.25 -19.84 19.97
CA GLY A 42 -7.65 -19.69 21.38
C GLY A 42 -8.87 -20.53 21.77
N VAL A 43 -9.90 -20.60 20.93
CA VAL A 43 -11.16 -21.32 21.27
C VAL A 43 -11.10 -22.79 20.87
N VAL A 44 -10.43 -23.17 19.78
CA VAL A 44 -10.49 -24.56 19.28
C VAL A 44 -9.29 -25.39 19.77
N LEU A 45 -8.10 -24.81 19.84
CA LEU A 45 -6.90 -25.54 20.26
C LEU A 45 -6.86 -25.72 21.78
N ILE A 46 -7.16 -24.68 22.56
CA ILE A 46 -7.10 -24.74 24.02
C ILE A 46 -8.31 -25.50 24.58
N ASP A 47 -9.54 -25.19 24.14
CA ASP A 47 -10.72 -25.80 24.75
C ASP A 47 -11.04 -27.22 24.26
N ARG A 48 -10.61 -27.65 23.06
CA ARG A 48 -10.94 -28.99 22.55
C ARG A 48 -9.76 -29.96 22.46
N VAL A 49 -8.53 -29.49 22.26
CA VAL A 49 -7.37 -30.39 22.15
C VAL A 49 -6.74 -30.65 23.53
N ILE A 50 -6.70 -29.64 24.41
CA ILE A 50 -6.09 -29.79 25.74
C ILE A 50 -7.07 -30.39 26.75
N ILE A 51 -8.37 -30.06 26.66
CA ILE A 51 -9.41 -30.52 27.61
C ILE A 51 -10.00 -31.89 27.24
N ASP A 52 -10.40 -32.15 25.98
CA ASP A 52 -11.06 -33.41 25.59
C ASP A 52 -10.09 -34.54 25.18
N ARG A 53 -8.78 -34.26 25.00
CA ARG A 53 -7.73 -35.22 24.56
C ARG A 53 -8.08 -36.03 23.29
N ASP A 54 -9.00 -35.56 22.48
CA ASP A 54 -9.47 -36.29 21.31
C ASP A 54 -8.61 -35.96 20.08
N ALA A 55 -7.53 -36.73 19.90
CA ALA A 55 -6.54 -36.56 18.82
C ALA A 55 -7.15 -36.71 17.40
N SER A 56 -8.37 -37.20 17.30
CA SER A 56 -9.14 -37.36 16.06
C SER A 56 -9.58 -36.02 15.44
N LEU A 57 -9.73 -34.97 16.25
CA LEU A 57 -10.16 -33.64 15.81
C LEU A 57 -8.99 -32.76 15.35
N LEU A 58 -7.77 -33.10 15.77
CA LEU A 58 -6.52 -32.39 15.42
C LEU A 58 -6.35 -32.12 13.90
N PRO A 59 -6.51 -33.11 12.99
CA PRO A 59 -6.30 -32.89 11.56
C PRO A 59 -7.33 -31.94 10.94
N TRP A 60 -8.58 -31.95 11.42
CA TRP A 60 -9.62 -31.02 10.94
C TRP A 60 -9.34 -29.58 11.37
N VAL A 61 -8.90 -29.39 12.62
CA VAL A 61 -8.49 -28.08 13.14
C VAL A 61 -7.27 -27.56 12.38
N ALA A 62 -6.27 -28.41 12.17
CA ALA A 62 -5.07 -28.07 11.40
C ALA A 62 -5.42 -27.66 9.96
N LEU A 63 -6.32 -28.40 9.29
CA LEU A 63 -6.78 -28.09 7.93
C LEU A 63 -7.55 -26.76 7.89
N GLY A 64 -8.40 -26.48 8.88
CA GLY A 64 -9.12 -25.20 9.00
C GLY A 64 -8.18 -24.01 9.21
N LEU A 65 -7.16 -24.16 10.06
CA LEU A 65 -6.11 -23.17 10.27
C LEU A 65 -5.32 -22.90 8.98
N LEU A 66 -4.94 -23.97 8.27
CA LEU A 66 -4.22 -23.86 7.00
C LEU A 66 -5.07 -23.11 5.96
N GLY A 67 -6.36 -23.42 5.86
CA GLY A 67 -7.30 -22.71 4.99
C GLY A 67 -7.45 -21.22 5.36
N ALA A 68 -7.56 -20.90 6.65
CA ALA A 68 -7.65 -19.53 7.13
C ALA A 68 -6.39 -18.71 6.82
N VAL A 69 -5.21 -19.30 7.02
CA VAL A 69 -3.92 -18.66 6.70
C VAL A 69 -3.79 -18.41 5.20
N ILE A 70 -4.12 -19.38 4.36
CA ILE A 70 -4.11 -19.21 2.90
C ILE A 70 -5.05 -18.08 2.50
N LEU A 71 -6.29 -18.07 3.02
CA LEU A 71 -7.27 -17.07 2.69
C LEU A 71 -6.81 -15.66 3.12
N ARG A 72 -6.29 -15.54 4.35
CA ARG A 72 -5.66 -14.30 4.83
C ARG A 72 -4.58 -13.82 3.87
N GLN A 73 -3.65 -14.69 3.48
CA GLN A 73 -2.55 -14.31 2.61
C GLN A 73 -3.02 -13.85 1.22
N VAL A 74 -4.12 -14.42 0.71
CA VAL A 74 -4.74 -13.95 -0.54
C VAL A 74 -5.26 -12.52 -0.41
N PHE A 75 -5.96 -12.19 0.69
CA PHE A 75 -6.46 -10.83 0.93
C PHE A 75 -5.33 -9.82 1.19
N GLU A 76 -4.30 -10.24 1.92
CA GLU A 76 -3.11 -9.43 2.19
C GLU A 76 -2.34 -9.15 0.89
N PHE A 77 -2.19 -10.16 0.02
CA PHE A 77 -1.63 -9.99 -1.31
C PHE A 77 -2.46 -9.04 -2.18
N ALA A 78 -3.78 -9.19 -2.21
CA ALA A 78 -4.66 -8.31 -2.95
C ALA A 78 -4.53 -6.86 -2.47
N HIS A 79 -4.51 -6.63 -1.16
CA HIS A 79 -4.30 -5.31 -0.58
C HIS A 79 -2.98 -4.68 -1.04
N ARG A 80 -1.86 -5.40 -0.89
CA ARG A 80 -0.54 -4.94 -1.34
C ARG A 80 -0.52 -4.62 -2.83
N TYR A 81 -1.13 -5.48 -3.66
CA TYR A 81 -1.18 -5.28 -5.11
C TYR A 81 -1.94 -4.01 -5.50
N PHE A 82 -3.16 -3.82 -4.97
CA PHE A 82 -3.95 -2.64 -5.29
C PHE A 82 -3.32 -1.35 -4.76
N LEU A 83 -2.70 -1.41 -3.58
CA LEU A 83 -2.00 -0.27 -2.98
C LEU A 83 -0.78 0.12 -3.82
N ALA A 84 0.04 -0.86 -4.26
CA ALA A 84 1.17 -0.63 -5.14
C ALA A 84 0.74 -0.04 -6.50
N LEU A 85 -0.34 -0.57 -7.09
CA LEU A 85 -0.88 -0.09 -8.35
C LEU A 85 -1.35 1.37 -8.26
N LEU A 86 -2.03 1.74 -7.16
CA LEU A 86 -2.46 3.11 -6.90
C LEU A 86 -1.26 4.07 -6.77
N THR A 87 -0.27 3.67 -5.98
CA THR A 87 0.97 4.42 -5.75
C THR A 87 1.71 4.68 -7.06
N GLN A 88 1.95 3.62 -7.84
CA GLN A 88 2.71 3.71 -9.08
C GLN A 88 2.00 4.57 -10.13
N ARG A 89 0.67 4.46 -10.25
CA ARG A 89 -0.11 5.31 -11.16
C ARG A 89 -0.11 6.79 -10.76
N THR A 90 -0.11 7.06 -9.45
CA THR A 90 -0.04 8.42 -8.92
C THR A 90 1.33 9.05 -9.22
N ILE A 91 2.42 8.33 -8.94
CA ILE A 91 3.79 8.78 -9.23
C ILE A 91 4.01 8.99 -10.71
N HIS A 92 3.56 8.06 -11.55
CA HIS A 92 3.69 8.18 -13.00
C HIS A 92 3.06 9.47 -13.53
N ARG A 93 1.87 9.81 -13.03
CA ARG A 93 1.19 11.05 -13.42
C ARG A 93 1.92 12.30 -12.89
N LEU A 94 2.42 12.25 -11.67
CA LEU A 94 3.21 13.33 -11.09
C LEU A 94 4.48 13.60 -11.92
N ARG A 95 5.15 12.53 -12.38
CA ARG A 95 6.30 12.65 -13.28
C ARG A 95 5.91 13.27 -14.62
N CYS A 96 4.83 12.80 -15.27
CA CYS A 96 4.37 13.39 -16.53
C CYS A 96 4.10 14.89 -16.41
N ASP A 97 3.37 15.31 -15.39
CA ASP A 97 3.01 16.74 -15.23
C ASP A 97 4.24 17.60 -14.86
N LEU A 98 5.21 17.04 -14.12
CA LEU A 98 6.50 17.71 -13.88
C LEU A 98 7.32 17.87 -15.16
N TYR A 99 7.41 16.82 -15.99
CA TYR A 99 8.12 16.90 -17.26
C TYR A 99 7.48 17.93 -18.20
N GLN A 100 6.15 17.91 -18.31
CA GLN A 100 5.41 18.84 -19.15
C GLN A 100 5.58 20.29 -18.68
N HIS A 101 5.60 20.51 -17.37
CA HIS A 101 5.90 21.83 -16.82
C HIS A 101 7.33 22.28 -17.16
N ILE A 102 8.33 21.40 -17.02
CA ILE A 102 9.72 21.72 -17.33
C ILE A 102 9.91 22.05 -18.83
N GLU A 103 9.24 21.33 -19.73
CA GLU A 103 9.31 21.59 -21.17
C GLU A 103 8.69 22.94 -21.57
N ASP A 104 7.65 23.41 -20.88
CA ASP A 104 6.97 24.67 -21.17
C ASP A 104 7.70 25.92 -20.66
N LEU A 105 8.82 25.77 -19.93
CA LEU A 105 9.52 26.91 -19.34
C LEU A 105 10.32 27.72 -20.39
N PRO A 106 10.24 29.06 -20.37
CA PRO A 106 10.95 29.89 -21.32
C PRO A 106 12.47 29.82 -21.11
N ILE A 107 13.23 29.91 -22.21
CA ILE A 107 14.70 29.87 -22.23
C ILE A 107 15.35 30.90 -21.28
N SER A 108 14.67 32.04 -21.03
CA SER A 108 15.11 33.06 -20.08
C SER A 108 15.15 32.59 -18.62
N PHE A 109 14.34 31.59 -18.25
CA PHE A 109 14.39 30.98 -16.92
C PHE A 109 15.68 30.16 -16.72
N PHE A 110 16.24 29.60 -17.79
CA PHE A 110 17.47 28.82 -17.79
C PHE A 110 18.74 29.69 -17.83
N ALA A 111 18.62 31.01 -17.98
CA ALA A 111 19.76 31.91 -18.14
C ALA A 111 20.44 32.33 -16.81
N GLY A 112 19.84 32.04 -15.64
CA GLY A 112 20.28 32.59 -14.35
C GLY A 112 20.91 31.62 -13.34
N THR A 113 20.83 30.30 -13.57
CA THR A 113 21.38 29.26 -12.67
C THR A 113 21.83 28.04 -13.46
N PRO A 114 22.81 27.24 -12.97
CA PRO A 114 23.23 26.04 -13.67
C PRO A 114 22.03 25.09 -13.85
N VAL A 115 21.60 24.92 -15.11
CA VAL A 115 20.43 24.14 -15.54
C VAL A 115 20.38 22.74 -14.91
N GLY A 116 21.56 22.14 -14.66
CA GLY A 116 21.69 20.83 -14.04
C GLY A 116 21.20 20.76 -12.59
N ASP A 117 21.41 21.79 -11.77
CA ASP A 117 21.12 21.72 -10.33
C ASP A 117 19.63 21.87 -10.02
N MET A 118 18.91 22.71 -10.76
CA MET A 118 17.46 22.89 -10.54
C MET A 118 16.64 21.71 -11.03
N VAL A 119 16.96 21.19 -12.22
CA VAL A 119 16.29 20.00 -12.76
C VAL A 119 16.65 18.77 -11.93
N SER A 120 17.91 18.62 -11.53
CA SER A 120 18.34 17.53 -10.63
C SER A 120 17.61 17.59 -9.28
N ARG A 121 17.44 18.78 -8.68
CA ARG A 121 16.66 18.93 -7.44
C ARG A 121 15.19 18.58 -7.62
N GLN A 122 14.54 19.05 -8.68
CA GLN A 122 13.11 18.79 -8.89
C GLN A 122 12.83 17.30 -9.15
N VAL A 123 13.70 16.63 -9.91
CA VAL A 123 13.63 15.17 -10.16
C VAL A 123 13.96 14.40 -8.89
N SER A 124 15.01 14.79 -8.16
CA SER A 124 15.39 14.19 -6.87
C SER A 124 14.28 14.32 -5.83
N ASP A 125 13.58 15.45 -5.76
CA ASP A 125 12.43 15.64 -4.87
C ASP A 125 11.26 14.73 -5.26
N ALA A 126 11.01 14.52 -6.56
CA ALA A 126 9.98 13.59 -7.04
C ALA A 126 10.34 12.13 -6.73
N ASP A 127 11.62 11.76 -6.87
CA ASP A 127 12.13 10.45 -6.52
C ASP A 127 12.08 10.21 -5.01
N ALA A 128 12.38 11.22 -4.18
CA ALA A 128 12.23 11.15 -2.73
C ALA A 128 10.77 10.95 -2.30
N ILE A 129 9.81 11.56 -3.00
CA ILE A 129 8.37 11.33 -2.77
C ILE A 129 7.98 9.90 -3.17
N GLU A 130 8.49 9.40 -4.30
CA GLU A 130 8.27 8.00 -4.71
C GLU A 130 8.83 7.01 -3.69
N GLU A 131 10.05 7.25 -3.20
CA GLU A 131 10.70 6.40 -2.20
C GLU A 131 9.93 6.43 -0.88
N GLY A 132 9.47 7.59 -0.43
CA GLY A 132 8.60 7.74 0.73
C GLY A 132 7.27 7.01 0.58
N LEU A 133 6.63 7.08 -0.61
CA LEU A 133 5.38 6.36 -0.88
C LEU A 133 5.61 4.84 -0.90
N LYS A 134 6.71 4.37 -1.50
CA LYS A 134 7.10 2.95 -1.50
C LYS A 134 7.38 2.43 -0.09
N ALA A 135 8.07 3.22 0.74
CA ALA A 135 8.31 2.88 2.13
C ALA A 135 6.99 2.74 2.89
N PHE A 136 6.05 3.68 2.70
CA PHE A 136 4.72 3.62 3.30
C PHE A 136 3.92 2.39 2.85
N VAL A 137 3.99 2.02 1.57
CA VAL A 137 3.34 0.80 1.04
C VAL A 137 3.98 -0.46 1.59
N THR A 138 5.29 -0.45 1.80
CA THR A 138 6.04 -1.57 2.36
C THR A 138 5.72 -1.74 3.84
N GLU A 139 5.71 -0.66 4.62
CA GLU A 139 5.33 -0.68 6.04
C GLU A 139 3.85 -0.99 6.26
N ALA A 140 2.95 -0.50 5.41
CA ALA A 140 1.53 -0.86 5.48
C ALA A 140 1.26 -2.31 5.00
N GLY A 141 2.23 -2.93 4.34
CA GLY A 141 2.16 -4.30 3.81
C GLY A 141 2.90 -5.35 4.65
N VAL A 142 3.50 -4.97 5.78
CA VAL A 142 4.19 -5.84 6.77
C VAL A 142 3.44 -5.78 8.10
#